data_AF-A0A524H3T8-F1
#
_entry.id   AF-A0A524H3T8-F1
#
_cell.length_a   1.000
_cell.length_b   1.000
_cell.length_c   1.000
_cell.angle_alpha   90.00
_cell.angle_beta   90.00
_cell.angle_gamma   90.00
#
_symmetry.space_group_name_H-M   'P 1'
#
loop_
_entity.id
_entity.type
_entity.pdbx_description
1 polymer ?
#
loop_
_entity_poly.entity_id
_entity_poly.type
_entity_poly.pdbx_seq_one_letter_code
_entity_poly.pdbx_strand_id
1 'polypeptide(L)'
;MRLNSYNLVMSAMFGGRRGPRPPAGNPTSIACHGLMDKVGVSFPEAHLNPDAMAELALAGHEVLGFDTVMPEYSVDQESAALGAQVDWGDRDRMPDVKAFPYADFSDVRVPTDFLEKPSCRVVLDALSILRRHVGGRVAIVGKVMG
;
A
#
# COMPACT_ATOMS: atom_id res chain seq x y z
N MET A 1 21.88 14.17 12.48
CA MET A 1 20.73 13.27 12.28
C MET A 1 21.23 11.84 12.48
N ARG A 2 20.56 11.04 13.31
CA ARG A 2 20.91 9.61 13.47
C ARG A 2 20.54 8.89 12.17
N LEU A 3 21.44 8.07 11.64
CA LEU A 3 21.18 7.28 10.44
C LEU A 3 20.05 6.27 10.73
N ASN A 4 19.01 6.28 9.90
CA ASN A 4 17.93 5.29 9.89
C ASN A 4 17.44 5.08 8.45
N SER A 5 16.61 4.07 8.22
CA SER A 5 16.07 3.72 6.91
C SER A 5 15.35 4.91 6.24
N TYR A 6 14.56 5.66 7.01
CA TYR A 6 13.90 6.87 6.52
C TYR A 6 14.88 7.90 5.92
N ASN A 7 15.91 8.28 6.67
CA ASN A 7 16.90 9.27 6.23
C ASN A 7 17.72 8.77 5.04
N LEU A 8 17.92 7.45 4.95
CA LEU A 8 18.62 6.82 3.83
C LEU A 8 17.82 6.96 2.53
N VAL A 9 16.52 6.65 2.59
CA VAL A 9 15.59 6.79 1.45
C VAL A 9 15.46 8.26 1.04
N MET A 10 15.20 9.16 2.00
CA MET A 10 15.02 10.58 1.69
C MET A 10 16.28 11.22 1.09
N SER A 11 17.46 10.87 1.60
CA SER A 11 18.70 11.39 1.02
C SER A 11 18.92 10.89 -0.40
N ALA A 12 18.59 9.62 -0.69
CA ALA A 12 18.73 9.09 -2.04
C ALA A 12 17.75 9.72 -3.03
N MET A 13 16.49 9.92 -2.63
CA MET A 13 15.44 10.48 -3.49
C MET A 13 15.65 11.96 -3.81
N PHE A 14 16.12 12.75 -2.84
CA PHE A 14 16.19 14.21 -2.97
C PHE A 14 17.61 14.75 -3.16
N GLY A 15 18.57 13.91 -3.53
CA GLY A 15 19.96 14.33 -3.75
C GLY A 15 20.65 14.84 -2.47
N GLY A 16 20.25 14.31 -1.31
CA GLY A 16 20.84 14.62 -0.01
C GLY A 16 22.20 13.97 0.22
N ARG A 17 22.65 13.96 1.49
CA ARG A 17 23.95 13.38 1.85
C ARG A 17 23.95 11.86 1.61
N ARG A 18 24.96 11.37 0.90
CA ARG A 18 25.13 9.93 0.67
C ARG A 18 25.22 9.16 2.00
N GLY A 19 24.35 8.17 2.18
CA GLY A 19 24.42 7.23 3.29
C GLY A 19 25.49 6.16 3.10
N PRO A 20 25.71 5.28 4.09
CA PRO A 20 26.76 4.27 4.03
C PRO A 20 26.47 3.14 3.02
N ARG A 21 25.22 3.00 2.57
CA ARG A 21 24.79 2.09 1.50
C ARG A 21 23.61 2.70 0.72
N PRO A 22 23.29 2.23 -0.48
CA PRO A 22 22.00 2.56 -1.11
C PRO A 22 20.82 2.08 -0.24
N PRO A 23 19.69 2.82 -0.21
CA PRO A 23 18.46 2.30 0.34
C PRO A 23 17.90 1.17 -0.55
N ALA A 24 17.25 0.20 0.07
CA ALA A 24 16.52 -0.86 -0.63
C ALA A 24 15.05 -0.81 -0.22
N GLY A 25 14.14 -0.73 -1.19
CA GLY A 25 12.71 -0.66 -0.93
C GLY A 25 11.91 -1.24 -2.08
N ASN A 26 10.64 -1.54 -1.83
CA ASN A 26 9.72 -1.99 -2.86
C ASN A 26 8.53 -1.00 -2.95
N PRO A 27 8.39 -0.25 -4.05
CA PRO A 27 7.27 0.66 -4.26
C PRO A 27 6.01 -0.06 -4.78
N THR A 28 6.07 -1.37 -5.04
CA THR A 28 4.94 -2.20 -5.45
C THR A 28 4.68 -3.31 -4.44
N SER A 29 3.66 -4.15 -4.69
CA SER A 29 3.25 -5.19 -3.75
C SER A 29 4.42 -6.09 -3.35
N ILE A 30 4.61 -6.26 -2.04
CA ILE A 30 5.53 -7.24 -1.46
C ILE A 30 4.82 -8.58 -1.17
N ALA A 31 3.50 -8.62 -1.32
CA ALA A 31 2.69 -9.72 -0.83
C ALA A 31 3.04 -11.03 -1.56
N CYS A 32 3.33 -12.06 -0.78
CA CYS A 32 3.48 -13.43 -1.24
C CYS A 32 3.02 -14.36 -0.11
N HIS A 33 2.72 -15.62 -0.44
CA HIS A 33 2.23 -16.59 0.56
C HIS A 33 3.15 -16.71 1.78
N GLY A 34 4.46 -16.69 1.57
CA GLY A 34 5.43 -16.77 2.68
C GLY A 34 5.32 -15.61 3.67
N LEU A 35 5.07 -14.38 3.21
CA LEU A 35 4.82 -13.25 4.10
C LEU A 35 3.44 -13.31 4.73
N MET A 36 2.42 -13.70 3.95
CA MET A 36 1.05 -13.86 4.46
C MET A 36 1.02 -14.85 5.64
N ASP A 37 1.67 -16.00 5.49
CA ASP A 37 1.78 -17.01 6.55
C ASP A 37 2.59 -16.51 7.73
N LYS A 38 3.65 -15.72 7.46
CA LYS A 38 4.53 -15.21 8.50
C LYS A 38 3.83 -14.23 9.45
N VAL A 39 2.92 -13.41 8.94
CA VAL A 39 2.18 -12.41 9.73
C VAL A 39 0.73 -12.81 10.03
N GLY A 40 0.26 -13.94 9.50
CA GLY A 40 -1.11 -14.42 9.73
C GLY A 40 -2.18 -13.59 9.01
N VAL A 41 -1.82 -12.87 7.94
CA VAL A 41 -2.72 -12.03 7.14
C VAL A 41 -2.72 -12.54 5.71
N SER A 42 -3.90 -12.74 5.11
CA SER A 42 -4.03 -13.17 3.71
C SER A 42 -4.94 -12.23 2.93
N PHE A 43 -5.00 -12.41 1.61
CA PHE A 43 -6.08 -11.82 0.81
C PHE A 43 -7.38 -12.61 1.00
N PRO A 44 -8.56 -11.96 0.88
CA PRO A 44 -8.75 -10.55 0.55
C PRO A 44 -8.67 -9.60 1.77
N GLU A 45 -8.48 -10.11 2.98
CA GLU A 45 -8.49 -9.32 4.22
C GLU A 45 -7.51 -8.14 4.17
N ALA A 46 -6.29 -8.37 3.67
CA ALA A 46 -5.27 -7.31 3.55
C ALA A 46 -5.63 -6.19 2.54
N HIS A 47 -6.69 -6.35 1.73
CA HIS A 47 -7.23 -5.30 0.87
C HIS A 47 -8.39 -4.53 1.49
N LEU A 48 -9.02 -5.10 2.53
CA LEU A 48 -10.32 -4.67 3.07
C LEU A 48 -10.26 -4.22 4.52
N ASN A 49 -9.18 -4.55 5.24
CA ASN A 49 -8.97 -4.20 6.62
C ASN A 49 -7.67 -3.39 6.79
N PRO A 50 -7.72 -2.20 7.39
CA PRO A 50 -6.55 -1.32 7.51
C PRO A 50 -5.46 -1.86 8.44
N ASP A 51 -5.83 -2.59 9.51
CA ASP A 51 -4.87 -3.22 10.42
C ASP A 51 -4.15 -4.38 9.71
N ALA A 52 -4.88 -5.23 9.01
CA ALA A 52 -4.30 -6.31 8.21
C ALA A 52 -3.39 -5.79 7.09
N MET A 53 -3.80 -4.73 6.40
CA MET A 53 -3.00 -4.05 5.38
C MET A 53 -1.73 -3.44 5.98
N ALA A 54 -1.81 -2.81 7.16
CA ALA A 54 -0.62 -2.28 7.82
C ALA A 54 0.33 -3.41 8.26
N GLU A 55 -0.20 -4.49 8.84
CA GLU A 55 0.57 -5.64 9.34
C GLU A 55 1.37 -6.32 8.20
N LEU A 56 0.72 -6.62 7.08
CA LEU A 56 1.40 -7.21 5.94
C LEU A 56 2.44 -6.25 5.33
N ALA A 57 2.22 -4.93 5.38
CA ALA A 57 3.19 -3.94 4.89
C ALA A 57 4.42 -3.86 5.79
N LEU A 58 4.25 -3.99 7.11
CA LEU A 58 5.34 -4.02 8.09
C LEU A 58 6.29 -5.19 7.85
N ALA A 59 5.78 -6.33 7.36
CA ALA A 59 6.62 -7.48 7.01
C ALA A 59 7.74 -7.13 6.00
N GLY A 60 7.52 -6.15 5.12
CA GLY A 60 8.54 -5.66 4.19
C GLY A 60 9.77 -5.08 4.91
N HIS A 61 9.55 -4.40 6.04
CA HIS A 61 10.65 -3.89 6.86
C HIS A 61 11.13 -4.92 7.87
N GLU A 62 10.23 -5.53 8.63
CA GLU A 62 10.55 -6.34 9.81
C GLU A 62 11.03 -7.75 9.47
N VAL A 63 10.59 -8.31 8.33
CA VAL A 63 10.98 -9.65 7.87
C VAL A 63 12.02 -9.55 6.75
N LEU A 64 11.80 -8.70 5.74
CA LEU A 64 12.69 -8.60 4.57
C LEU A 64 13.83 -7.59 4.72
N GLY A 65 13.74 -6.66 5.69
CA GLY A 65 14.79 -5.67 5.95
C GLY A 65 14.79 -4.47 4.99
N PHE A 66 13.70 -4.22 4.26
CA PHE A 66 13.60 -3.04 3.40
C PHE A 66 13.58 -1.75 4.21
N ASP A 67 14.07 -0.67 3.62
CA ASP A 67 14.07 0.68 4.19
C ASP A 67 12.70 1.39 4.03
N THR A 68 11.73 0.71 3.41
CA THR A 68 10.40 1.21 3.09
C THR A 68 9.31 0.26 3.58
N VAL A 69 8.13 0.81 3.87
CA VAL A 69 6.85 0.10 3.96
C VAL A 69 5.86 0.71 2.96
N MET A 70 4.98 -0.10 2.37
CA MET A 70 4.04 0.33 1.33
C MET A 70 2.73 -0.46 1.47
N PRO A 71 1.63 0.16 1.98
CA PRO A 71 0.36 -0.52 2.27
C PRO A 71 -0.61 -0.44 1.08
N GLU A 72 -0.28 -1.10 -0.04
CA GLU A 72 -1.23 -1.28 -1.14
C GLU A 72 -0.78 -2.40 -2.09
N TYR A 73 -1.57 -3.47 -2.21
CA TYR A 73 -1.14 -4.69 -2.92
C TYR A 73 -1.81 -4.91 -4.27
N SER A 74 -2.82 -4.09 -4.60
CA SER A 74 -3.64 -4.17 -5.81
C SER A 74 -3.75 -2.80 -6.47
N VAL A 75 -4.54 -2.70 -7.54
CA VAL A 75 -4.72 -1.49 -8.36
C VAL A 75 -6.18 -1.03 -8.41
N ASP A 76 -7.02 -1.59 -7.53
CA ASP A 76 -8.48 -1.56 -7.66
C ASP A 76 -9.19 -0.75 -6.56
N GLN A 77 -8.42 -0.16 -5.63
CA GLN A 77 -8.93 0.65 -4.55
C GLN A 77 -9.67 1.88 -5.08
N GLU A 78 -9.03 2.61 -6.01
CA GLU A 78 -9.62 3.75 -6.69
C GLU A 78 -10.72 3.32 -7.65
N SER A 79 -10.56 2.19 -8.36
CA SER A 79 -11.61 1.62 -9.23
C SER A 79 -12.90 1.37 -8.44
N ALA A 80 -12.81 0.72 -7.27
CA ALA A 80 -13.94 0.50 -6.38
C ALA A 80 -14.54 1.84 -5.87
N ALA A 81 -13.69 2.82 -5.54
CA ALA A 81 -14.14 4.14 -5.09
C ALA A 81 -14.85 4.94 -6.20
N LEU A 82 -14.47 4.72 -7.47
CA LEU A 82 -15.14 5.25 -8.66
C LEU A 82 -16.41 4.48 -9.04
N GLY A 83 -16.77 3.43 -8.29
CA GLY A 83 -18.00 2.67 -8.45
C GLY A 83 -17.87 1.38 -9.25
N ALA A 84 -16.66 0.95 -9.60
CA ALA A 84 -16.45 -0.35 -10.24
C ALA A 84 -16.78 -1.49 -9.28
N GLN A 85 -17.39 -2.56 -9.79
CA GLN A 85 -17.56 -3.78 -9.02
C GLN A 85 -16.23 -4.53 -9.01
N VAL A 86 -15.64 -4.70 -7.82
CA VAL A 86 -14.37 -5.42 -7.64
C VAL A 86 -14.62 -6.76 -6.98
N ASP A 87 -14.14 -7.82 -7.61
CA ASP A 87 -13.91 -9.10 -6.96
C ASP A 87 -12.56 -9.00 -6.24
N TRP A 88 -12.56 -8.96 -4.92
CA TRP A 88 -11.34 -8.75 -4.12
C TRP A 88 -10.42 -9.98 -4.09
N GLY A 89 -10.76 -11.03 -4.81
CA GLY A 89 -9.93 -12.21 -4.92
C GLY A 89 -9.94 -13.05 -3.65
N ASP A 90 -8.87 -13.80 -3.49
CA ASP A 90 -8.63 -14.70 -2.37
C ASP A 90 -7.13 -14.82 -2.14
N ARG A 91 -6.72 -15.69 -1.22
CA ARG A 91 -5.31 -15.91 -0.87
C ARG A 91 -4.40 -16.14 -2.08
N ASP A 92 -4.90 -16.75 -3.15
CA ASP A 92 -4.13 -17.16 -4.32
C ASP A 92 -4.39 -16.26 -5.54
N ARG A 93 -5.32 -15.31 -5.44
CA ARG A 93 -5.80 -14.51 -6.56
C ARG A 93 -5.91 -13.03 -6.19
N MET A 94 -5.28 -12.18 -7.00
CA MET A 94 -5.40 -10.72 -6.89
C MET A 94 -6.83 -10.23 -7.17
N PRO A 95 -7.17 -9.02 -6.69
CA PRO A 95 -8.42 -8.36 -7.06
C PRO A 95 -8.56 -8.16 -8.58
N ASP A 96 -9.80 -8.12 -9.04
CA ASP A 96 -10.15 -7.91 -10.45
C ASP A 96 -11.46 -7.12 -10.60
N VAL A 97 -11.49 -6.19 -11.54
CA VAL A 97 -12.69 -5.41 -11.86
C VAL A 97 -13.64 -6.24 -12.71
N LYS A 98 -14.89 -6.40 -12.26
CA LYS A 98 -15.93 -7.18 -12.93
C LYS A 98 -16.97 -6.33 -13.66
N ALA A 99 -17.06 -5.05 -13.34
CA ALA A 99 -17.96 -4.12 -14.01
C ALA A 99 -17.31 -2.74 -14.18
N PHE A 100 -17.52 -2.14 -15.35
CA PHE A 100 -16.91 -0.88 -15.76
C PHE A 100 -18.00 0.19 -15.85
N PRO A 101 -18.12 1.12 -14.87
CA PRO A 101 -19.25 2.06 -14.78
C PRO A 101 -19.39 3.00 -15.98
N TYR A 102 -18.32 3.19 -16.76
CA TYR A 102 -18.24 4.10 -17.91
C TYR A 102 -17.96 3.34 -19.21
N ALA A 103 -18.43 2.09 -19.33
CA ALA A 103 -18.26 1.28 -20.55
C ALA A 103 -18.96 1.89 -21.79
N ASP A 104 -19.88 2.82 -21.57
CA ASP A 104 -20.57 3.59 -22.60
C ASP A 104 -19.82 4.86 -23.04
N PHE A 105 -18.60 5.06 -22.54
CA PHE A 105 -17.77 6.25 -22.77
C PHE A 105 -18.38 7.56 -22.26
N SER A 106 -19.33 7.49 -21.33
CA SER A 106 -19.78 8.68 -20.60
C SER A 106 -18.66 9.27 -19.75
N ASP A 107 -18.77 10.57 -19.45
CA ASP A 107 -17.76 11.27 -18.64
C ASP A 107 -17.60 10.64 -17.26
N VAL A 108 -16.35 10.37 -16.88
CA VAL A 108 -16.01 9.90 -15.53
C VAL A 108 -16.36 10.98 -14.51
N ARG A 109 -17.23 10.63 -13.56
CA ARG A 109 -17.61 11.52 -12.45
C ARG A 109 -16.90 11.08 -11.18
N VAL A 110 -15.91 11.86 -10.77
CA VAL A 110 -15.25 11.66 -9.47
C VAL A 110 -16.19 12.13 -8.37
N PRO A 111 -16.59 11.25 -7.43
CA PRO A 111 -17.48 11.65 -6.36
C PRO A 111 -16.77 12.61 -5.39
N THR A 112 -17.51 13.58 -4.83
CA THR A 112 -16.93 14.56 -3.88
C THR A 112 -16.41 13.91 -2.60
N ASP A 113 -16.98 12.75 -2.24
CA ASP A 113 -16.61 11.93 -1.09
C ASP A 113 -15.63 10.79 -1.46
N PHE A 114 -14.86 10.94 -2.55
CA PHE A 114 -13.97 9.91 -3.09
C PHE A 114 -13.02 9.32 -2.03
N LEU A 115 -12.38 10.17 -1.22
CA LEU A 115 -11.44 9.74 -0.19
C LEU A 115 -12.14 9.14 1.04
N GLU A 116 -13.45 9.35 1.18
CA GLU A 116 -14.27 8.72 2.23
C GLU A 116 -14.82 7.35 1.81
N LYS A 117 -14.66 6.95 0.54
CA LYS A 117 -15.08 5.61 0.09
C LYS A 117 -14.33 4.51 0.85
N PRO A 118 -14.99 3.39 1.19
CA PRO A 118 -14.40 2.33 2.01
C PRO A 118 -13.03 1.85 1.51
N SER A 119 -12.88 1.63 0.19
CA SER A 119 -11.62 1.17 -0.40
C SER A 119 -10.46 2.16 -0.23
N CYS A 120 -10.72 3.47 -0.35
CA CYS A 120 -9.73 4.51 -0.07
C CYS A 120 -9.44 4.63 1.43
N ARG A 121 -10.47 4.54 2.28
CA ARG A 121 -10.33 4.62 3.74
C ARG A 121 -9.41 3.54 4.28
N VAL A 122 -9.49 2.31 3.78
CA VAL A 122 -8.58 1.22 4.18
C VAL A 122 -7.11 1.61 3.99
N VAL A 123 -6.76 2.17 2.82
CA VAL A 123 -5.38 2.60 2.53
C VAL A 123 -4.96 3.78 3.42
N LEU A 124 -5.80 4.80 3.56
CA LEU A 124 -5.50 5.99 4.37
C LEU A 124 -5.34 5.66 5.87
N ASP A 125 -6.16 4.75 6.37
CA ASP A 125 -6.09 4.29 7.75
C ASP A 125 -4.87 3.39 7.97
N ALA A 126 -4.53 2.50 7.02
CA ALA A 126 -3.28 1.73 7.05
C ALA A 126 -2.03 2.62 7.06
N LEU A 127 -1.99 3.66 6.22
CA LEU A 127 -0.92 4.67 6.23
C LEU A 127 -0.79 5.36 7.59
N SER A 128 -1.93 5.66 8.23
CA SER A 128 -1.97 6.27 9.57
C SER A 128 -1.44 5.31 10.65
N ILE A 129 -1.79 4.03 10.57
CA ILE A 129 -1.26 2.97 11.45
C ILE A 129 0.24 2.85 11.30
N LEU A 130 0.73 2.69 10.05
CA LEU A 130 2.15 2.60 9.74
C LEU A 130 2.91 3.82 10.27
N ARG A 131 2.38 5.04 10.07
CA ARG A 131 3.00 6.28 10.56
C ARG A 131 3.21 6.25 12.08
N ARG A 132 2.21 5.78 12.84
CA ARG A 132 2.32 5.62 14.30
C ARG A 132 3.35 4.56 14.67
N HIS A 133 3.37 3.42 13.98
CA HIS A 133 4.27 2.29 14.28
C HIS A 133 5.73 2.57 13.94
N VAL A 134 6.03 3.02 12.72
CA VAL A 134 7.42 3.23 12.28
C VAL A 134 8.02 4.51 12.84
N GLY A 135 7.20 5.51 13.20
CA GLY A 135 7.65 6.71 13.93
C GLY A 135 8.79 7.48 13.25
N GLY A 136 8.81 7.52 11.90
CA GLY A 136 9.88 8.18 11.14
C GLY A 136 11.21 7.42 11.10
N ARG A 137 11.24 6.13 11.48
CA ARG A 137 12.41 5.25 11.34
C ARG A 137 12.52 4.61 9.96
N VAL A 138 11.38 4.42 9.30
CA VAL A 138 11.22 3.76 7.99
C VAL A 138 10.47 4.71 7.06
N ALA A 139 10.80 4.71 5.77
CA ALA A 139 10.05 5.48 4.78
C ALA A 139 8.71 4.81 4.48
N ILE A 140 7.64 5.59 4.41
CA ILE A 140 6.32 5.10 3.99
C ILE A 140 6.13 5.53 2.54
N VAL A 141 5.88 4.57 1.66
CA VAL A 141 5.57 4.81 0.26
C VAL A 141 4.06 4.74 0.12
N GLY A 142 3.46 5.83 -0.35
CA GLY A 142 2.08 5.82 -0.85
C GLY A 142 2.10 5.43 -2.32
N LYS A 143 1.07 4.71 -2.75
CA LYS A 143 0.84 4.32 -4.13
C LYS A 143 -0.58 4.74 -4.52
N VAL A 144 -0.73 5.11 -5.77
CA VAL A 144 -1.99 5.31 -6.48
C VAL A 144 -1.83 4.83 -7.90
N MET A 145 -2.94 4.49 -8.56
CA MET A 145 -2.93 4.25 -10.01
C MET A 145 -3.03 5.55 -10.80
N GLY A 146 -2.14 5.73 -11.78
CA GLY A 146 -2.06 6.91 -12.63
C GLY A 146 -2.32 6.63 -14.10
#